data_AF-R1CZ22-F1
#
_entry.id   AF-R1CZ22-F1
#
_cell.length_a   1.000
_cell.length_b   1.000
_cell.length_c   1.000
_cell.angle_alpha   90.00
_cell.angle_beta   90.00
_cell.angle_gamma   90.00
#
_symmetry.space_group_name_H-M   'P 1'
#
loop_
_entity.id
_entity.type
_entity.pdbx_description
1 polymer ?
#
loop_
_entity_poly.entity_id
_entity_poly.type
_entity_poly.pdbx_seq_one_letter_code
_entity_poly.pdbx_strand_id
1 'polypeptide(L)'
;MTQHAEKSLSVDVPNFTLYFGSGSAVNPDRVFLRLELVPRVDTDTDAAYAERYYAPFNDRFFAMAADPAFEAYVSDSAYARGAQAPSGLRYFFDGTEANMEAAASAVRELAAQWSGFVDAADEVPPPRAAEIARRDAVIRRVAADSSPDNANRARVFGAEAFARTKNLLCGELP
;
A
#
# COMPACT_ATOMS: atom_id res chain seq x y z
N MET A 1 17.21 6.98 -6.18
CA MET A 1 16.04 6.05 -6.20
C MET A 1 16.42 4.60 -6.48
N THR A 2 17.31 4.31 -7.44
CA THR A 2 17.67 2.92 -7.83
C THR A 2 18.28 2.09 -6.70
N GLN A 3 19.16 2.69 -5.89
CA GLN A 3 19.87 1.97 -4.81
C GLN A 3 18.94 1.56 -3.65
N HIS A 4 17.94 2.38 -3.31
CA HIS A 4 16.95 2.03 -2.28
C HIS A 4 15.99 0.95 -2.78
N ALA A 5 15.63 0.97 -4.07
CA ALA A 5 14.78 -0.06 -4.67
C ALA A 5 15.48 -1.43 -4.67
N GLU A 6 16.77 -1.48 -5.02
CA GLU A 6 17.56 -2.73 -4.97
C GLU A 6 17.72 -3.26 -3.55
N LYS A 7 18.08 -2.40 -2.58
CA LYS A 7 18.16 -2.79 -1.17
C LYS A 7 16.82 -3.31 -0.64
N SER A 8 15.70 -2.72 -1.06
CA SER A 8 14.37 -3.16 -0.63
C SER A 8 14.09 -4.64 -0.94
N LEU A 9 14.72 -5.22 -1.97
CA LEU A 9 14.52 -6.63 -2.35
C LEU A 9 15.24 -7.61 -1.43
N SER A 10 16.29 -7.18 -0.72
CA SER A 10 17.10 -8.03 0.17
C SER A 10 16.79 -7.85 1.67
N VAL A 11 15.81 -7.01 2.02
CA VAL A 11 15.41 -6.72 3.41
C VAL A 11 13.96 -7.12 3.67
N ASP A 12 13.53 -7.15 4.94
CA ASP A 12 12.14 -7.45 5.32
C ASP A 12 11.24 -6.22 5.45
N VAL A 13 11.76 -5.01 5.24
CA VAL A 13 11.00 -3.76 5.37
C VAL A 13 9.68 -3.83 4.59
N PRO A 14 8.53 -3.43 5.17
CA PRO A 14 7.25 -3.42 4.49
C PRO A 14 7.28 -2.66 3.15
N ASN A 15 6.40 -3.03 2.23
CA ASN A 15 6.27 -2.29 0.96
C ASN A 15 5.48 -1.00 1.17
N PHE A 16 6.06 0.14 0.78
CA PHE A 16 5.33 1.40 0.74
C PHE A 16 4.31 1.41 -0.39
N THR A 17 3.05 1.72 -0.07
CA THR A 17 1.98 1.83 -1.06
C THR A 17 1.21 3.13 -0.88
N LEU A 18 1.03 3.83 -1.99
CA LEU A 18 0.18 5.01 -2.10
C LEU A 18 -0.77 4.80 -3.28
N TYR A 19 -2.06 4.84 -2.99
CA TYR A 19 -3.09 5.07 -3.98
C TYR A 19 -3.76 6.39 -3.65
N PHE A 20 -3.80 7.27 -4.63
CA PHE A 20 -4.40 8.58 -4.51
C PHE A 20 -5.14 8.90 -5.80
N GLY A 21 -6.38 9.34 -5.69
CA GLY A 21 -7.15 9.75 -6.87
C GLY A 21 -8.52 10.29 -6.52
N SER A 22 -9.09 11.06 -7.43
CA SER A 22 -10.48 11.51 -7.39
C SER A 22 -11.29 10.81 -8.48
N GLY A 23 -12.62 10.81 -8.38
CA GLY A 23 -13.45 10.26 -9.46
C GLY A 23 -13.59 8.75 -9.45
N SER A 24 -13.59 8.12 -8.26
CA SER A 24 -13.85 6.68 -8.17
C SER A 24 -15.30 6.38 -8.55
N ALA A 25 -15.56 5.17 -9.06
CA ALA A 25 -16.93 4.74 -9.39
C ALA A 25 -17.87 4.74 -8.17
N VAL A 26 -17.31 4.68 -6.95
CA VAL A 26 -18.03 4.67 -5.69
C VAL A 26 -18.28 6.08 -5.16
N ASN A 27 -17.35 7.02 -5.43
CA ASN A 27 -17.46 8.39 -4.95
C ASN A 27 -16.80 9.36 -5.96
N PRO A 28 -17.56 9.86 -6.95
CA PRO A 28 -17.01 10.64 -8.06
C PRO A 28 -16.50 12.02 -7.63
N ASP A 29 -17.09 12.60 -6.59
CA ASP A 29 -16.83 13.98 -6.16
C ASP A 29 -15.82 14.09 -5.01
N ARG A 30 -15.31 12.95 -4.52
CA ARG A 30 -14.40 12.89 -3.39
C ARG A 30 -13.05 12.33 -3.78
N VAL A 31 -12.05 12.71 -3.00
CA VAL A 31 -10.70 12.19 -3.10
C VAL A 31 -10.63 10.90 -2.29
N PHE A 32 -10.01 9.88 -2.87
CA PHE A 32 -9.67 8.64 -2.21
C PHE A 32 -8.17 8.58 -1.92
N LEU A 33 -7.84 8.24 -0.68
CA LEU A 33 -6.48 7.96 -0.22
C LEU A 33 -6.43 6.55 0.35
N ARG A 34 -5.49 5.75 -0.13
CA ARG A 34 -4.96 4.58 0.57
C ARG A 34 -3.45 4.75 0.71
N LEU A 35 -2.98 4.78 1.95
CA LEU A 35 -1.58 4.95 2.29
C LEU A 35 -1.22 3.92 3.35
N GLU A 36 -0.33 2.99 3.03
CA GLU A 36 0.06 1.95 4.00
C GLU A 36 1.40 1.29 3.67
N LEU A 37 1.95 0.65 4.71
CA LEU A 37 3.12 -0.22 4.65
C LEU A 37 2.69 -1.69 4.60
N VAL A 38 2.55 -2.26 3.40
CA VAL A 38 2.09 -3.65 3.25
C VAL A 38 3.12 -4.60 3.88
N PRO A 39 2.74 -5.40 4.90
CA PRO A 39 3.66 -6.26 5.62
C PRO A 39 4.27 -7.28 4.66
N ARG A 40 5.52 -7.67 4.90
CA ARG A 40 6.22 -8.74 4.16
C ARG A 40 6.32 -10.04 4.95
N VAL A 41 5.78 -10.04 6.16
CA VAL A 41 5.65 -11.18 7.07
C VAL A 41 4.20 -11.29 7.55
N ASP A 42 3.89 -12.31 8.35
CA ASP A 42 2.62 -12.41 9.05
C ASP A 42 2.70 -11.63 10.38
N THR A 43 1.89 -10.58 10.52
CA THR A 43 1.89 -9.70 11.70
C THR A 43 1.17 -10.32 12.90
N ASP A 44 0.33 -11.34 12.69
CA ASP A 44 -0.37 -12.01 13.80
C ASP A 44 0.58 -12.92 14.59
N THR A 45 1.62 -13.43 13.92
CA THR A 45 2.63 -14.31 14.51
C THR A 45 3.96 -13.61 14.81
N ASP A 46 4.18 -12.41 14.27
CA ASP A 46 5.39 -11.61 14.48
C ASP A 46 5.09 -10.22 15.06
N ALA A 47 4.81 -10.19 16.37
CA ALA A 47 4.52 -8.96 17.08
C ALA A 47 5.70 -7.97 17.09
N ALA A 48 6.94 -8.46 17.05
CA ALA A 48 8.14 -7.62 17.04
C ALA A 48 8.28 -6.85 15.72
N TYR A 49 7.99 -7.52 14.60
CA TYR A 49 7.87 -6.85 13.30
C TYR A 49 6.76 -5.80 13.33
N ALA A 50 5.61 -6.14 13.93
CA ALA A 50 4.48 -5.23 14.00
C ALA A 50 4.82 -3.95 14.77
N GLU A 51 5.43 -4.09 15.95
CA GLU A 51 5.86 -2.98 16.80
C GLU A 51 6.92 -2.13 16.08
N ARG A 52 7.90 -2.76 15.42
CA ARG A 52 8.99 -2.07 14.73
C ARG A 52 8.49 -1.16 13.61
N TYR A 53 7.56 -1.63 12.79
CA TYR A 53 7.22 -0.97 11.54
C TYR A 53 5.89 -0.22 11.55
N TYR A 54 4.96 -0.53 12.47
CA TYR A 54 3.64 0.10 12.49
C TYR A 54 3.42 1.04 13.67
N ALA A 55 3.98 0.73 14.84
CA ALA A 55 3.85 1.60 16.02
C ALA A 55 4.33 3.04 15.79
N PRO A 56 5.42 3.31 15.04
CA PRO A 56 5.90 4.68 14.79
C PRO A 56 4.91 5.59 14.03
N PHE A 57 3.88 5.03 13.40
CA PHE A 57 2.86 5.79 12.66
C PHE A 57 1.49 5.83 13.37
N ASN A 58 1.38 5.26 14.58
CA ASN A 58 0.10 5.14 15.28
C ASN A 58 -0.54 6.48 15.62
N ASP A 59 0.25 7.46 16.07
CA ASP A 59 -0.30 8.78 16.42
C ASP A 59 -0.96 9.44 15.21
N ARG A 60 -0.34 9.32 14.02
CA ARG A 60 -0.93 9.80 12.76
C ARG A 60 -2.19 9.02 12.39
N PHE A 61 -2.16 7.70 12.53
CA PHE A 61 -3.32 6.84 12.27
C PHE A 61 -4.53 7.26 13.13
N PHE A 62 -4.33 7.41 14.44
CA PHE A 62 -5.42 7.82 15.35
C PHE A 62 -5.88 9.24 15.10
N ALA A 63 -4.96 10.18 14.81
CA ALA A 63 -5.32 11.55 14.49
C ALA A 63 -6.24 11.63 13.26
N MET A 64 -5.92 10.89 12.19
CA MET A 64 -6.76 10.86 10.98
C MET A 64 -8.06 10.08 11.19
N ALA A 65 -8.05 9.02 11.98
CA ALA A 65 -9.26 8.27 12.31
C ALA A 65 -10.27 9.09 13.14
N ALA A 66 -9.79 10.06 13.93
CA ALA A 66 -10.63 10.96 14.73
C ALA A 66 -11.12 12.19 13.94
N ASP A 67 -10.56 12.46 12.76
CA ASP A 67 -10.91 13.64 11.96
C ASP A 67 -12.17 13.38 11.11
N PRO A 68 -13.29 14.09 11.35
CA PRO A 68 -14.53 13.89 10.61
C PRO A 68 -14.44 14.28 9.13
N ALA A 69 -13.40 15.00 8.69
CA ALA A 69 -13.17 15.30 7.29
C ALA A 69 -12.76 14.04 6.48
N PHE A 70 -12.28 12.99 7.16
CA PHE A 70 -11.78 11.77 6.56
C PHE A 70 -12.71 10.59 6.87
N GLU A 71 -13.56 10.23 5.91
CA GLU A 71 -14.47 9.10 6.03
C GLU A 71 -13.74 7.79 5.74
N ALA A 72 -13.71 6.87 6.69
CA ALA A 72 -13.03 5.59 6.53
C ALA A 72 -13.64 4.76 5.38
N TYR A 73 -12.79 4.29 4.47
CA TYR A 73 -13.18 3.36 3.42
C TYR A 73 -13.09 1.91 3.88
N VAL A 74 -14.20 1.19 3.76
CA VAL A 74 -14.27 -0.25 3.98
C VAL A 74 -14.46 -0.94 2.63
N SER A 75 -13.48 -1.76 2.23
CA SER A 75 -13.57 -2.53 0.98
C SER A 75 -14.69 -3.57 1.05
N ASP A 76 -15.37 -3.81 -0.06
CA ASP A 76 -16.30 -4.94 -0.27
C ASP A 76 -15.59 -6.31 -0.34
N SER A 77 -14.36 -6.36 -0.83
CA SER A 77 -13.49 -7.54 -0.85
C SER A 77 -13.06 -7.96 0.57
N ALA A 78 -13.43 -9.18 0.97
CA ALA A 78 -12.99 -9.78 2.22
C ALA A 78 -11.46 -9.92 2.30
N TYR A 79 -10.83 -10.27 1.17
CA TYR A 79 -9.38 -10.34 1.08
C TYR A 79 -8.73 -8.97 1.33
N ALA A 80 -9.24 -7.91 0.67
CA ALA A 80 -8.68 -6.56 0.82
C ALA A 80 -8.92 -5.98 2.23
N ARG A 81 -9.93 -6.46 2.96
CA ARG A 81 -10.09 -6.13 4.38
C ARG A 81 -9.04 -6.86 5.24
N GLY A 82 -8.85 -8.16 5.03
CA GLY A 82 -7.87 -8.96 5.79
C GLY A 82 -6.40 -8.63 5.47
N ALA A 83 -6.11 -8.12 4.28
CA ALA A 83 -4.76 -7.75 3.86
C ALA A 83 -4.35 -6.31 4.21
N GLN A 84 -5.18 -5.57 4.95
CA GLN A 84 -4.86 -4.20 5.37
C GLN A 84 -3.72 -4.20 6.39
N ALA A 85 -2.78 -3.27 6.25
CA ALA A 85 -1.71 -3.11 7.24
C ALA A 85 -2.26 -2.52 8.57
N PRO A 86 -1.65 -2.85 9.73
CA PRO A 86 -2.14 -2.41 11.04
C PRO A 86 -2.38 -0.89 11.18
N SER A 87 -1.48 -0.05 10.68
CA SER A 87 -1.60 1.43 10.69
C SER A 87 -1.88 2.02 9.29
N GLY A 88 -2.51 1.24 8.40
CA GLY A 88 -2.84 1.69 7.05
C GLY A 88 -4.04 2.65 6.98
N LEU A 89 -3.87 3.77 6.30
CA LEU A 89 -4.90 4.80 6.11
C LEU A 89 -5.73 4.49 4.86
N ARG A 90 -7.06 4.54 4.97
CA ARG A 90 -8.00 4.36 3.85
C ARG A 90 -9.19 5.29 4.01
N TYR A 91 -9.24 6.37 3.24
CA TYR A 91 -10.23 7.42 3.42
C TYR A 91 -10.81 7.97 2.12
N PHE A 92 -12.06 8.41 2.19
CA PHE A 92 -12.61 9.42 1.30
C PHE A 92 -12.63 10.78 2.02
N PHE A 93 -12.37 11.87 1.30
CA PHE A 93 -12.45 13.23 1.83
C PHE A 93 -12.71 14.26 0.73
N ASP A 94 -13.12 15.47 1.13
CA ASP A 94 -13.36 16.57 0.19
C ASP A 94 -12.04 17.21 -0.22
N GLY A 95 -11.85 17.51 -1.51
CA GLY A 95 -10.62 18.06 -2.08
C GLY A 95 -10.29 19.51 -1.71
N THR A 96 -10.62 19.96 -0.49
CA THR A 96 -10.24 21.27 0.03
C THR A 96 -8.72 21.35 0.24
N GLU A 97 -8.16 22.54 0.19
CA GLU A 97 -6.72 22.76 0.41
C GLU A 97 -6.25 22.20 1.76
N ALA A 98 -7.04 22.41 2.82
CA ALA A 98 -6.74 21.90 4.15
C ALA A 98 -6.68 20.37 4.21
N ASN A 99 -7.67 19.68 3.62
CA ASN A 99 -7.70 18.21 3.62
C ASN A 99 -6.60 17.63 2.74
N MET A 100 -6.33 18.26 1.59
CA MET A 100 -5.25 17.88 0.69
C MET A 100 -3.88 18.00 1.37
N GLU A 101 -3.65 19.08 2.13
CA GLU A 101 -2.41 19.25 2.87
C GLU A 101 -2.29 18.25 4.03
N ALA A 102 -3.38 17.96 4.74
CA ALA A 102 -3.39 16.93 5.77
C ALA A 102 -3.04 15.54 5.20
N ALA A 103 -3.63 15.16 4.06
CA ALA A 103 -3.31 13.93 3.35
C ALA A 103 -1.84 13.91 2.87
N ALA A 104 -1.39 15.00 2.24
CA ALA A 104 -0.01 15.12 1.76
C ALA A 104 1.01 15.05 2.90
N SER A 105 0.71 15.66 4.05
CA SER A 105 1.54 15.57 5.25
C SER A 105 1.67 14.13 5.75
N ALA A 106 0.58 13.37 5.80
CA ALA A 106 0.62 11.95 6.20
C ALA A 106 1.46 11.11 5.22
N VAL A 107 1.35 11.37 3.91
CA VAL A 107 2.16 10.71 2.88
C VAL A 107 3.64 11.00 3.08
N ARG A 108 4.03 12.27 3.27
CA ARG A 108 5.43 12.66 3.49
C ARG A 108 5.99 12.04 4.76
N GLU A 109 5.21 12.01 5.83
CA GLU A 109 5.61 11.40 7.10
C GLU A 109 5.87 9.90 6.94
N LEU A 110 4.92 9.14 6.38
CA LEU A 110 5.11 7.70 6.20
C LEU A 110 6.23 7.37 5.20
N ALA A 111 6.38 8.17 4.15
CA ALA A 111 7.47 7.99 3.18
C ALA A 111 8.85 8.23 3.82
N ALA A 112 8.97 9.25 4.67
CA ALA A 112 10.20 9.52 5.42
C ALA A 112 10.52 8.38 6.40
N GLN A 113 9.52 7.89 7.15
CA GLN A 113 9.67 6.73 8.02
C GLN A 113 10.12 5.49 7.25
N TRP A 114 9.44 5.17 6.15
CA TRP A 114 9.77 4.03 5.30
C TRP A 114 11.19 4.10 4.75
N SER A 115 11.62 5.27 4.25
CA SER A 115 12.99 5.44 3.78
C SER A 115 14.00 5.17 4.90
N GLY A 116 13.75 5.70 6.10
CA GLY A 116 14.59 5.43 7.26
C GLY A 116 14.66 3.94 7.63
N PHE A 117 13.55 3.21 7.50
CA PHE A 117 13.54 1.75 7.68
C PHE A 117 14.40 1.03 6.64
N VAL A 118 14.31 1.41 5.36
CA VAL A 118 15.14 0.85 4.28
C VAL A 118 16.62 1.13 4.54
N ASP A 119 16.96 2.35 4.93
CA ASP A 119 18.34 2.75 5.20
C ASP A 119 18.93 1.97 6.38
N ALA A 120 18.17 1.77 7.45
CA ALA A 120 18.59 1.08 8.66
C ALA A 120 18.48 -0.45 8.59
N ALA A 121 17.84 -1.02 7.57
CA ALA A 121 17.62 -2.46 7.49
C ALA A 121 18.89 -3.24 7.12
N ASP A 122 19.06 -4.37 7.79
CA ASP A 122 20.02 -5.41 7.45
C ASP A 122 19.42 -6.36 6.41
N GLU A 123 20.29 -6.98 5.62
CA GLU A 123 19.86 -8.02 4.68
C GLU A 123 19.31 -9.23 5.43
N VAL A 124 18.21 -9.79 4.92
CA VAL A 124 17.67 -11.02 5.47
C VAL A 124 18.43 -12.24 4.95
N PRO A 125 18.57 -13.32 5.74
CA PRO A 125 19.20 -14.54 5.26
C PRO A 125 18.53 -15.10 4.00
N PRO A 126 19.27 -15.75 3.08
CA PRO A 126 18.72 -16.22 1.80
C PRO A 126 17.44 -17.07 1.88
N PRO A 127 17.28 -17.99 2.86
CA PRO A 127 16.02 -18.72 3.01
C PRO A 127 14.82 -17.82 3.32
N ARG A 128 15.03 -16.79 4.14
CA ARG A 128 14.00 -15.80 4.50
C ARG A 128 13.68 -14.89 3.33
N ALA A 129 14.70 -14.45 2.58
CA ALA A 129 14.51 -13.69 1.34
C ALA A 129 13.61 -14.46 0.35
N ALA A 130 13.85 -15.76 0.17
CA ALA A 130 13.07 -16.60 -0.73
C ALA A 130 11.61 -16.80 -0.27
N GLU A 131 11.36 -16.87 1.04
CA GLU A 131 10.01 -16.91 1.60
C GLU A 131 9.25 -15.61 1.34
N ILE A 132 9.87 -14.47 1.65
CA ILE A 132 9.32 -13.14 1.42
C ILE A 132 9.02 -12.94 -0.07
N ALA A 133 9.95 -13.29 -0.95
CA ALA A 133 9.76 -13.16 -2.40
C ALA A 133 8.57 -13.98 -2.92
N ARG A 134 8.37 -15.20 -2.41
CA ARG A 134 7.20 -16.03 -2.73
C ARG A 134 5.90 -15.39 -2.26
N ARG A 135 5.87 -14.89 -1.03
CA ARG A 135 4.70 -14.21 -0.46
C ARG A 135 4.35 -12.95 -1.26
N ASP A 136 5.34 -12.13 -1.57
CA ASP A 136 5.14 -10.90 -2.35
C ASP A 136 4.62 -11.21 -3.76
N ALA A 137 5.11 -12.27 -4.41
CA ALA A 137 4.61 -12.70 -5.71
C ALA A 137 3.12 -13.08 -5.67
N VAL A 138 2.69 -13.80 -4.63
CA VAL A 138 1.27 -14.13 -4.42
C VAL A 138 0.44 -12.87 -4.23
N ILE A 139 0.86 -11.95 -3.37
CA ILE A 139 0.12 -10.69 -3.11
C ILE A 139 0.02 -9.84 -4.38
N ARG A 140 1.11 -9.70 -5.14
CA ARG A 140 1.11 -8.97 -6.42
C ARG A 140 0.10 -9.56 -7.39
N ARG A 141 0.09 -10.90 -7.54
CA ARG A 141 -0.86 -11.61 -8.40
C ARG A 141 -2.31 -11.39 -7.96
N VAL A 142 -2.60 -11.58 -6.67
CA VAL A 142 -3.97 -11.38 -6.15
C VAL A 142 -4.43 -9.95 -6.36
N ALA A 143 -3.59 -8.95 -6.04
CA ALA A 143 -3.91 -7.54 -6.26
C ALA A 143 -4.14 -7.22 -7.76
N ALA A 144 -3.30 -7.78 -8.64
CA ALA A 144 -3.42 -7.60 -10.08
C ALA A 144 -4.72 -8.18 -10.64
N ASP A 145 -5.17 -9.33 -10.14
CA ASP A 145 -6.36 -10.00 -10.65
C ASP A 145 -7.67 -9.49 -10.03
N SER A 146 -7.66 -9.12 -8.74
CA SER A 146 -8.86 -8.81 -7.96
C SER A 146 -9.13 -7.32 -7.73
N SER A 147 -8.26 -6.42 -8.21
CA SER A 147 -8.46 -4.98 -8.03
C SER A 147 -9.79 -4.50 -8.63
N PRO A 148 -10.64 -3.78 -7.87
CA PRO A 148 -11.93 -3.29 -8.36
C PRO A 148 -11.78 -2.33 -9.56
N ASP A 149 -10.63 -1.66 -9.66
CA ASP A 149 -10.32 -0.76 -10.77
C ASP A 149 -10.05 -1.47 -12.11
N ASN A 150 -9.90 -2.80 -12.11
CA ASN A 150 -9.52 -3.55 -13.31
C ASN A 150 -10.53 -3.35 -14.46
N ALA A 151 -11.83 -3.31 -14.15
CA ALA A 151 -12.86 -3.03 -15.14
C ALA A 151 -12.70 -1.63 -15.75
N ASN A 152 -12.40 -0.62 -14.93
CA ASN A 152 -12.17 0.74 -15.40
C ASN A 152 -10.87 0.83 -16.22
N ARG A 153 -9.79 0.16 -15.80
CA ARG A 153 -8.51 0.11 -16.53
C ARG A 153 -8.69 -0.55 -17.91
N ALA A 154 -9.41 -1.68 -17.98
CA ALA A 154 -9.71 -2.33 -19.25
C ALA A 154 -10.55 -1.44 -20.17
N ARG A 155 -11.49 -0.66 -19.61
CA ARG A 155 -12.31 0.30 -20.37
C ARG A 155 -11.47 1.46 -20.92
N VAL A 156 -10.54 1.99 -20.13
CA VAL A 156 -9.72 3.16 -20.50
C VAL A 156 -8.58 2.78 -21.46
N PHE A 157 -7.87 1.68 -21.18
CA PHE A 157 -6.68 1.28 -21.94
C PHE A 157 -6.96 0.24 -23.03
N GLY A 158 -8.14 -0.39 -23.01
CA GLY A 158 -8.45 -1.58 -23.81
C GLY A 158 -8.00 -2.87 -23.12
N ALA A 159 -8.77 -3.93 -23.29
CA ALA A 159 -8.57 -5.21 -22.58
C ALA A 159 -7.19 -5.83 -22.84
N GLU A 160 -6.70 -5.76 -24.08
CA GLU A 160 -5.42 -6.35 -24.48
C GLU A 160 -4.22 -5.61 -23.88
N ALA A 161 -4.21 -4.28 -23.93
CA ALA A 161 -3.14 -3.46 -23.35
C ALA A 161 -3.13 -3.56 -21.82
N PHE A 162 -4.31 -3.61 -21.20
CA PHE A 162 -4.44 -3.85 -19.77
C PHE A 162 -3.91 -5.23 -19.37
N ALA A 163 -4.29 -6.29 -20.09
CA ALA A 163 -3.81 -7.65 -19.80
C ALA A 163 -2.28 -7.77 -19.89
N ARG A 164 -1.66 -7.18 -20.92
CA ARG A 164 -0.19 -7.11 -21.03
C ARG A 164 0.44 -6.39 -19.84
N THR A 165 -0.05 -5.20 -19.51
CA THR A 165 0.48 -4.40 -18.40
C THR A 165 0.36 -5.13 -17.07
N LYS A 166 -0.78 -5.80 -16.85
CA LYS A 166 -1.02 -6.60 -15.65
C LYS A 166 0.02 -7.72 -15.48
N ASN A 167 0.33 -8.45 -16.56
CA ASN A 167 1.31 -9.53 -16.50
C ASN A 167 2.74 -9.01 -16.24
N LEU A 168 3.11 -7.91 -16.90
CA LEU A 168 4.40 -7.25 -16.67
C LEU A 168 4.58 -6.81 -15.20
N LEU A 169 3.53 -6.23 -14.58
CA LEU A 169 3.55 -5.84 -13.16
C LEU A 169 3.76 -7.03 -12.21
N CYS A 170 3.37 -8.23 -12.63
CA CYS A 170 3.57 -9.45 -11.86
C CYS A 170 4.91 -10.15 -12.14
N GLY A 171 5.77 -9.58 -12.98
CA GLY A 171 7.03 -10.19 -13.39
C GLY A 171 6.86 -11.31 -14.43
N GLU A 172 5.69 -11.41 -15.06
CA GLU A 172 5.45 -12.29 -16.19
C GLU A 172 5.75 -11.51 -17.48
N LEU A 173 6.97 -11.70 -17.98
CA LEU A 173 7.35 -11.23 -19.31
C LEU A 173 6.69 -12.13 -20.38
N PRO A 174 6.31 -11.58 -21.55
CA PRO A 174 5.77 -12.34 -22.65
C PRO A 174 6.74 -13.39 -23.20
#